data_AF-A0A4R9BAA5-F1
#
_entry.id   AF-A0A4R9BAA5-F1
#
_cell.length_a   1.000
_cell.length_b   1.000
_cell.length_c   1.000
_cell.angle_alpha   90.00
_cell.angle_beta   90.00
_cell.angle_gamma   90.00
#
_symmetry.space_group_name_H-M   'P 1'
#
loop_
_entity.id
_entity.type
_entity.pdbx_description
1 polymer ?
#
loop_
_entity_poly.entity_id
_entity_poly.type
_entity_poly.pdbx_seq_one_letter_code
_entity_poly.pdbx_strand_id
1 'polypeptide(L)'
;MGLSIASMKELKMAALREFTKTNLDKQGFGGLDDDAKFCFAWPLRFTPAVGTVLIVLGLVLQSPVFLGLGAIVPLTGALFPRGMILDLVYNLGVRHMFGAPALPPTPSPRRFSYLLSTVLLAGSALSFYYGVSALGFVLGGMVALGGTILTTTHWCLGSWFYRLIFAHAAAR
;
A
#
# COMPACT_ATOMS: atom_id res chain seq x y z
N MET A 1 -14.86 -36.83 -14.75
CA MET A 1 -15.33 -35.59 -15.41
C MET A 1 -14.25 -34.54 -15.24
N GLY A 2 -13.34 -34.40 -16.22
CA GLY A 2 -12.18 -33.50 -16.12
C GLY A 2 -12.48 -32.15 -16.77
N LEU A 3 -12.29 -31.05 -16.06
CA LEU A 3 -12.37 -29.70 -16.62
C LEU A 3 -11.25 -29.50 -17.65
N SER A 4 -11.60 -28.98 -18.83
CA SER A 4 -10.62 -28.59 -19.86
C SER A 4 -9.65 -27.53 -19.33
N ILE A 5 -8.41 -27.54 -19.80
CA ILE A 5 -7.36 -26.56 -19.45
C ILE A 5 -7.84 -25.11 -19.69
N ALA A 6 -8.63 -24.88 -20.73
CA ALA A 6 -9.23 -23.57 -21.02
C ALA A 6 -10.21 -23.14 -19.91
N SER A 7 -11.09 -24.04 -19.48
CA SER A 7 -12.04 -23.79 -18.39
C SER A 7 -11.33 -23.51 -17.07
N MET A 8 -10.25 -24.25 -16.76
CA MET A 8 -9.43 -24.02 -15.57
C MET A 8 -8.77 -22.63 -15.57
N LYS A 9 -8.30 -22.16 -16.73
CA LYS A 9 -7.73 -20.81 -16.89
C LYS A 9 -8.78 -19.72 -16.65
N GLU A 10 -9.96 -19.85 -17.23
CA GLU A 10 -11.07 -18.90 -17.03
C GLU A 10 -11.50 -18.81 -15.56
N LEU A 11 -11.67 -19.95 -14.90
CA LEU A 11 -11.96 -20.02 -13.46
C LEU A 11 -10.89 -19.31 -12.62
N LYS A 12 -9.61 -19.55 -12.93
CA LYS A 12 -8.49 -18.90 -12.22
C LYS A 12 -8.46 -17.39 -12.44
N MET A 13 -8.72 -16.94 -13.67
CA MET A 13 -8.78 -15.51 -14.01
C MET A 13 -9.96 -14.82 -13.30
N ALA A 14 -11.13 -15.46 -13.25
CA ALA A 14 -12.28 -14.97 -12.51
C ALA A 14 -11.99 -14.86 -11.00
N ALA A 15 -11.36 -15.88 -10.41
CA ALA A 15 -10.99 -15.86 -9.00
C ALA A 15 -9.98 -14.75 -8.66
N LEU A 16 -8.96 -14.53 -9.51
CA LEU A 16 -7.98 -13.45 -9.34
C LEU A 16 -8.63 -12.06 -9.44
N ARG A 17 -9.62 -11.91 -10.33
CA ARG A 17 -10.40 -10.67 -10.49
C ARG A 17 -11.22 -10.38 -9.24
N GLU A 18 -11.95 -11.37 -8.73
CA GLU A 18 -12.78 -11.22 -7.53
C GLU A 18 -11.93 -10.95 -6.28
N PHE A 19 -10.79 -11.62 -6.16
CA PHE A 19 -9.84 -11.38 -5.07
C PHE A 19 -9.29 -9.94 -5.08
N THR A 20 -8.92 -9.44 -6.26
CA THR A 20 -8.44 -8.06 -6.44
C THR A 20 -9.53 -7.06 -6.08
N LYS A 21 -10.76 -7.25 -6.59
CA LYS A 21 -11.92 -6.42 -6.29
C LYS A 21 -12.19 -6.35 -4.79
N THR A 22 -12.29 -7.50 -4.13
CA THR A 22 -12.52 -7.59 -2.68
C THR A 22 -11.47 -6.82 -1.88
N ASN A 23 -10.19 -6.90 -2.28
CA ASN A 23 -9.11 -6.20 -1.57
C ASN A 23 -9.11 -4.69 -1.81
N LEU A 24 -9.46 -4.24 -3.02
CA LEU A 24 -9.64 -2.81 -3.31
C LEU A 24 -10.84 -2.24 -2.54
N ASP A 25 -11.93 -2.99 -2.43
CA ASP A 25 -13.10 -2.60 -1.63
C ASP A 25 -12.70 -2.44 -0.16
N LYS A 26 -11.92 -3.39 0.37
CA LYS A 26 -11.41 -3.33 1.74
C LYS A 26 -10.51 -2.13 1.99
N GLN A 27 -9.80 -1.62 0.99
CA GLN A 27 -9.03 -0.38 1.09
C GLN A 27 -9.90 0.89 1.07
N GLY A 28 -11.18 0.79 0.70
CA GLY A 28 -12.11 1.91 0.62
C GLY A 28 -12.45 2.35 -0.80
N PHE A 29 -12.10 1.55 -1.81
CA PHE A 29 -12.47 1.81 -3.22
C PHE A 29 -13.82 1.20 -3.62
N GLY A 30 -14.68 0.86 -2.64
CA GLY A 30 -15.97 0.19 -2.88
C GLY A 30 -16.96 1.00 -3.72
N GLY A 31 -16.83 2.32 -3.76
CA GLY A 31 -17.67 3.20 -4.57
C GLY A 31 -17.29 3.28 -6.05
N LEU A 32 -16.20 2.62 -6.47
CA LEU A 32 -15.84 2.49 -7.88
C LEU A 32 -16.59 1.30 -8.50
N ASP A 33 -16.96 1.42 -9.77
CA ASP A 33 -17.40 0.27 -10.55
C ASP A 33 -16.23 -0.71 -10.82
N ASP A 34 -16.56 -1.91 -11.32
CA ASP A 34 -15.59 -2.96 -11.52
C ASP A 34 -14.56 -2.62 -12.61
N ASP A 35 -14.98 -1.96 -13.69
CA ASP A 35 -14.09 -1.56 -14.79
C ASP A 35 -13.07 -0.53 -14.31
N ALA A 36 -13.50 0.44 -13.51
CA ALA A 36 -12.64 1.42 -12.86
C ALA A 36 -11.65 0.74 -11.90
N LYS A 37 -12.09 -0.23 -11.10
CA LYS A 37 -11.18 -0.99 -10.22
C LYS A 37 -10.10 -1.73 -11.00
N PHE A 38 -10.44 -2.37 -12.12
CA PHE A 38 -9.45 -3.06 -12.95
C PHE A 38 -8.52 -2.09 -13.68
N CYS A 39 -9.03 -0.93 -14.11
CA CYS A 39 -8.23 0.15 -14.68
C CYS A 39 -7.17 0.66 -13.69
N PHE A 40 -7.53 0.80 -12.41
CA PHE A 40 -6.61 1.28 -11.37
C PHE A 40 -5.80 0.19 -10.67
N ALA A 41 -6.14 -1.08 -10.82
CA ALA A 41 -5.49 -2.18 -10.11
C ALA A 41 -3.97 -2.16 -10.30
N TRP A 42 -3.49 -2.03 -11.53
CA TRP A 42 -2.05 -1.97 -11.78
C TRP A 42 -1.39 -0.66 -11.30
N PRO A 43 -1.89 0.54 -11.68
CA PRO A 43 -1.42 1.82 -11.15
C PRO A 43 -1.31 1.89 -9.63
N LEU A 44 -2.28 1.35 -8.89
CA LEU A 44 -2.32 1.44 -7.42
C LEU A 44 -1.18 0.68 -6.72
N ARG A 45 -0.45 -0.19 -7.45
CA ARG A 45 0.75 -0.89 -6.98
C ARG A 45 2.00 -0.04 -7.02
N PHE A 46 2.03 1.03 -7.82
CA PHE A 46 3.22 1.86 -7.99
C PHE A 46 3.76 2.38 -6.65
N THR A 47 2.91 3.07 -5.90
CA THR A 47 3.26 3.68 -4.62
C THR A 47 3.77 2.69 -3.58
N PRO A 48 3.06 1.58 -3.27
CA PRO A 48 3.58 0.60 -2.33
C PRO A 48 4.83 -0.11 -2.87
N ALA A 49 4.98 -0.32 -4.19
CA ALA A 49 6.19 -0.93 -4.75
C ALA A 49 7.42 -0.05 -4.54
N VAL A 50 7.36 1.20 -4.99
CA VAL A 50 8.47 2.16 -4.87
C VAL A 50 8.78 2.45 -3.40
N GLY A 51 7.74 2.68 -2.60
CA GLY A 51 7.89 2.89 -1.15
C GLY A 51 8.57 1.70 -0.46
N THR A 52 8.17 0.47 -0.80
CA THR A 52 8.80 -0.75 -0.24
C THR A 52 10.28 -0.84 -0.61
N VAL A 53 10.64 -0.59 -1.87
CA VAL A 53 12.04 -0.60 -2.31
C VAL A 53 12.87 0.41 -1.54
N LEU A 54 12.38 1.65 -1.40
CA LEU A 54 13.07 2.69 -0.63
C LEU A 54 13.23 2.29 0.85
N ILE A 55 12.21 1.73 1.47
CA ILE A 55 12.29 1.26 2.87
C ILE A 55 13.34 0.16 3.02
N VAL A 56 13.34 -0.83 2.11
CA VAL A 56 14.35 -1.90 2.12
C VAL A 56 15.75 -1.33 1.97
N LEU A 57 15.96 -0.37 1.06
CA LEU A 57 17.24 0.33 0.94
C LEU A 57 17.64 1.04 2.25
N GLY A 58 16.71 1.77 2.88
CA GLY A 58 16.95 2.43 4.16
C GLY A 58 17.33 1.47 5.28
N LEU A 59 16.71 0.28 5.30
CA LEU A 59 17.01 -0.78 6.27
C LEU A 59 18.37 -1.43 6.02
N VAL A 60 18.68 -1.76 4.76
CA VAL A 60 19.98 -2.34 4.37
C VAL A 60 21.12 -1.38 4.72
N LEU A 61 20.91 -0.08 4.48
CA LEU A 61 21.86 0.97 4.84
C LEU A 61 21.85 1.32 6.33
N GLN A 62 20.90 0.79 7.10
CA GLN A 62 20.67 1.13 8.52
C GLN A 62 20.64 2.64 8.77
N SER A 63 20.15 3.42 7.80
CA SER A 63 20.31 4.87 7.81
C SER A 63 19.14 5.54 8.54
N PRO A 64 19.34 6.13 9.73
CA PRO A 64 18.28 6.81 10.47
C PRO A 64 17.75 8.01 9.69
N VAL A 65 18.64 8.74 8.99
CA VAL A 65 18.25 9.90 8.18
C VAL A 65 17.40 9.47 7.00
N PHE A 66 17.79 8.41 6.28
CA PHE A 66 17.04 7.93 5.11
C PHE A 66 15.64 7.46 5.51
N LEU A 67 15.51 6.66 6.57
CA LEU A 67 14.22 6.17 7.05
C LEU A 67 13.36 7.29 7.67
N GLY A 68 13.99 8.25 8.36
CA GLY A 68 13.32 9.41 8.95
C GLY A 68 12.72 10.33 7.88
N LEU A 69 13.49 10.67 6.84
CA LEU A 69 12.98 11.39 5.67
C LEU A 69 11.94 10.55 4.91
N GLY A 70 12.18 9.24 4.80
CA GLY A 70 11.26 8.28 4.21
C GLY A 70 9.90 8.24 4.90
N ALA A 71 9.83 8.50 6.21
CA ALA A 71 8.57 8.56 6.96
C ALA A 71 7.70 9.77 6.58
N ILE A 72 8.28 10.85 6.04
CA ILE A 72 7.53 12.02 5.53
C ILE A 72 6.67 11.60 4.33
N VAL A 73 7.14 10.65 3.52
CA VAL A 73 6.42 10.19 2.32
C VAL A 73 5.03 9.65 2.67
N PRO A 74 4.85 8.59 3.48
CA PRO A 74 3.53 8.14 3.89
C PRO A 74 2.79 9.18 4.77
N LEU A 75 3.49 10.04 5.53
CA LEU A 75 2.84 11.10 6.30
C LEU A 75 2.00 12.01 5.40
N THR A 76 2.54 12.41 4.24
CA THR A 76 1.79 13.23 3.27
C THR A 76 0.52 12.54 2.79
N GLY A 77 0.57 11.24 2.52
CA GLY A 77 -0.61 10.44 2.13
C GLY A 77 -1.60 10.24 3.27
N ALA A 78 -1.15 10.18 4.52
CA ALA A 78 -2.02 10.13 5.68
C ALA A 78 -2.81 11.43 5.85
N LEU A 79 -2.13 12.58 5.72
CA LEU A 79 -2.72 13.91 5.92
C LEU A 79 -3.60 14.36 4.75
N PHE A 80 -3.15 14.11 3.51
CA PHE A 80 -3.77 14.68 2.31
C PHE A 80 -4.25 13.58 1.36
N PRO A 81 -5.56 13.47 1.07
CA PRO A 81 -6.11 12.45 0.17
C PRO A 81 -5.51 12.45 -1.25
N ARG A 82 -5.02 13.59 -1.72
CA ARG A 82 -4.37 13.77 -3.03
C ARG A 82 -2.89 14.17 -2.91
N GLY A 83 -2.32 14.16 -1.71
CA GLY A 83 -0.99 14.72 -1.44
C GLY A 83 0.09 13.69 -1.19
N MET A 84 -0.18 12.38 -1.33
CA MET A 84 0.84 11.34 -1.22
C MET A 84 1.93 11.59 -2.26
N ILE A 85 3.17 11.87 -1.82
CA ILE A 85 4.29 12.26 -2.69
C ILE A 85 4.50 11.27 -3.85
N LEU A 86 4.46 9.97 -3.58
CA LEU A 86 4.64 8.96 -4.64
C LEU A 86 3.46 8.91 -5.63
N ASP A 87 2.23 9.18 -5.18
CA ASP A 87 1.08 9.29 -6.07
C ASP A 87 1.21 10.53 -6.96
N LEU A 88 1.79 11.63 -6.45
CA LEU A 88 2.09 12.83 -7.23
C LEU A 88 3.17 12.57 -8.28
N VAL A 89 4.27 11.89 -7.91
CA VAL A 89 5.31 11.47 -8.87
C VAL A 89 4.70 10.60 -9.98
N TYR A 90 3.81 9.68 -9.62
CA TYR A 90 3.10 8.87 -10.60
C TYR A 90 2.21 9.73 -11.52
N ASN A 91 1.38 10.59 -10.93
CA ASN A 91 0.40 11.39 -11.66
C ASN A 91 1.02 12.52 -12.50
N LEU A 92 2.19 13.05 -12.14
CA LEU A 92 2.83 14.14 -12.87
C LEU A 92 3.85 13.64 -13.90
N GLY A 93 4.40 12.43 -13.73
CA GLY A 93 5.42 11.88 -14.62
C GLY A 93 5.06 10.51 -15.18
N VAL A 94 5.08 9.49 -14.33
CA VAL A 94 5.04 8.07 -14.74
C VAL A 94 3.82 7.78 -15.61
N ARG A 95 2.63 8.25 -15.22
CA ARG A 95 1.42 7.97 -15.99
C ARG A 95 1.47 8.51 -17.42
N HIS A 96 2.17 9.63 -17.65
CA HIS A 96 2.29 10.25 -18.97
C HIS A 96 3.25 9.48 -19.86
N MET A 97 4.29 8.88 -19.29
CA MET A 97 5.21 8.02 -20.02
C MET A 97 4.57 6.72 -20.49
N PHE A 98 3.59 6.19 -19.75
CA PHE A 98 2.96 4.90 -20.03
C PHE A 98 1.51 4.99 -20.51
N GLY A 99 0.97 6.20 -20.75
CA GLY A 99 -0.43 6.40 -21.12
C GLY A 99 -1.42 5.85 -20.09
N ALA A 100 -1.04 5.84 -18.81
CA ALA A 100 -1.78 5.20 -17.73
C ALA A 100 -2.79 6.16 -17.08
N PRO A 101 -3.86 5.66 -16.45
CA PRO A 101 -4.88 6.50 -15.83
C PRO A 101 -4.35 7.21 -14.58
N ALA A 102 -4.98 8.34 -14.23
CA ALA A 102 -4.68 9.08 -13.00
C ALA A 102 -5.12 8.29 -11.76
N LEU A 103 -4.33 8.31 -10.68
CA LEU A 103 -4.74 7.67 -9.44
C LEU A 103 -5.92 8.41 -8.79
N PRO A 104 -6.95 7.67 -8.30
CA PRO A 104 -8.02 8.27 -7.51
C PRO A 104 -7.50 8.78 -6.16
N PRO A 105 -8.25 9.68 -5.48
CA PRO A 105 -7.90 10.11 -4.12
C PRO A 105 -7.79 8.91 -3.16
N THR A 106 -6.81 8.96 -2.25
CA THR A 106 -6.61 7.90 -1.27
C THR A 106 -7.76 7.89 -0.25
N PRO A 107 -8.50 6.78 -0.12
CA PRO A 107 -9.59 6.65 0.84
C PRO A 107 -9.10 6.50 2.28
N SER A 108 -9.96 6.82 3.26
CA SER A 108 -9.63 6.81 4.70
C SER A 108 -8.98 5.53 5.22
N PRO A 109 -9.43 4.30 4.87
CA PRO A 109 -8.78 3.08 5.35
C PRO A 109 -7.34 2.92 4.87
N ARG A 110 -7.02 3.40 3.67
CA ARG A 110 -5.64 3.37 3.14
C ARG A 110 -4.79 4.49 3.76
N ARG A 111 -5.37 5.67 4.03
CA ARG A 111 -4.71 6.76 4.76
C ARG A 111 -4.29 6.33 6.17
N PHE A 112 -5.11 5.53 6.86
CA PHE A 112 -4.72 4.95 8.15
C PHE A 112 -3.49 4.05 8.04
N SER A 113 -3.39 3.26 6.97
CA SER A 113 -2.18 2.46 6.70
C SER A 113 -0.95 3.34 6.53
N TYR A 114 -1.08 4.48 5.83
CA TYR A 114 0.04 5.41 5.68
C TYR A 114 0.44 6.04 7.02
N LEU A 115 -0.51 6.37 7.90
CA LEU A 115 -0.20 6.85 9.25
C LEU A 115 0.57 5.78 10.04
N LEU A 116 0.12 4.53 10.00
CA LEU A 116 0.82 3.42 10.68
C LEU A 116 2.25 3.24 10.14
N SER A 117 2.42 3.26 8.81
CA SER A 117 3.75 3.21 8.19
C SER A 117 4.63 4.38 8.62
N THR A 118 4.07 5.59 8.74
CA THR A 118 4.81 6.77 9.21
C THR A 118 5.38 6.56 10.61
N VAL A 119 4.52 6.12 11.56
CA VAL A 119 4.91 5.90 12.96
C VAL A 119 5.98 4.81 13.06
N LEU A 120 5.80 3.69 12.33
CA LEU A 120 6.75 2.58 12.36
C LEU A 120 8.09 2.95 11.71
N LEU A 121 8.10 3.70 10.61
CA LEU A 121 9.35 4.17 9.98
C LEU A 121 10.07 5.21 10.84
N ALA A 122 9.34 6.14 11.46
CA ALA A 122 9.93 7.07 12.42
C ALA A 122 10.53 6.33 13.63
N GLY A 123 9.82 5.34 14.17
CA GLY A 123 10.33 4.48 15.24
C GLY A 123 11.56 3.66 14.79
N SER A 124 11.58 3.17 13.56
CA SER A 124 12.72 2.47 12.97
C SER A 124 13.95 3.39 12.87
N ALA A 125 13.75 4.61 12.36
CA ALA A 125 14.78 5.63 12.26
C ALA A 125 15.35 6.02 13.64
N LEU A 126 14.48 6.27 14.63
CA LEU A 126 14.90 6.56 16.00
C LEU A 126 15.67 5.37 16.61
N SER A 127 15.24 4.14 16.35
CA SER A 127 15.91 2.95 16.85
C SER A 127 17.34 2.84 16.30
N PHE A 128 17.55 3.08 15.00
CA PHE A 128 18.90 3.14 14.43
C PHE A 128 19.72 4.32 14.97
N TYR A 129 19.09 5.48 15.19
CA TYR A 129 19.76 6.65 15.77
C TYR A 129 20.29 6.38 17.18
N TYR A 130 19.52 5.68 18.02
CA TYR A 130 19.92 5.31 19.38
C TYR A 130 20.69 3.98 19.47
N GLY A 131 21.06 3.38 18.32
CA GLY A 131 21.86 2.14 18.28
C GLY A 131 21.10 0.84 18.56
N VAL A 132 19.77 0.89 18.74
CA VAL A 132 18.92 -0.29 18.97
C VAL A 132 18.52 -0.93 17.63
N SER A 133 19.51 -1.40 16.87
CA SER A 133 19.35 -1.84 15.48
C SER A 133 18.32 -2.97 15.30
N ALA A 134 18.22 -3.89 16.26
CA ALA A 134 17.25 -4.98 16.22
C ALA A 134 15.80 -4.45 16.15
N LEU A 135 15.48 -3.44 16.98
CA LEU A 135 14.16 -2.80 16.96
C LEU A 135 13.96 -2.02 15.65
N GLY A 136 15.01 -1.38 15.14
CA GLY A 136 15.01 -0.71 13.84
C GLY A 136 14.55 -1.65 12.71
N PHE A 137 15.15 -2.84 12.63
CA PHE A 137 14.77 -3.86 11.65
C PHE A 137 13.37 -4.41 11.85
N VAL A 138 12.94 -4.67 13.08
CA VAL A 138 11.59 -5.17 13.35
C VAL A 138 10.54 -4.16 12.88
N LEU A 139 10.69 -2.88 13.26
CA LEU A 139 9.73 -1.83 12.92
C LEU A 139 9.68 -1.57 11.42
N GLY A 140 10.84 -1.32 10.78
CA GLY A 140 10.88 -1.07 9.34
C GLY A 140 10.56 -2.30 8.51
N GLY A 141 10.97 -3.48 8.97
CA GLY A 141 10.69 -4.77 8.33
C GLY A 141 9.20 -5.09 8.29
N MET A 142 8.44 -4.77 9.35
CA MET A 142 6.97 -4.88 9.32
C MET A 142 6.36 -4.01 8.23
N VAL A 143 6.87 -2.79 8.03
CA VAL A 143 6.38 -1.89 6.97
C VAL A 143 6.75 -2.44 5.59
N ALA A 144 7.98 -2.89 5.40
CA ALA A 144 8.44 -3.48 4.15
C ALA A 144 7.64 -4.73 3.77
N LEU A 145 7.35 -5.61 4.74
CA LEU A 145 6.52 -6.80 4.55
C LEU A 145 5.08 -6.42 4.19
N GLY A 146 4.47 -5.49 4.93
CA GLY A 146 3.12 -5.00 4.65
C GLY A 146 3.02 -4.33 3.27
N GLY A 147 4.03 -3.53 2.89
CA GLY A 147 4.14 -2.92 1.58
C GLY A 147 4.32 -3.95 0.45
N THR A 148 5.10 -5.01 0.69
CA THR A 148 5.26 -6.13 -0.25
C THR A 148 3.93 -6.85 -0.48
N ILE A 149 3.22 -7.20 0.59
CA ILE A 149 1.91 -7.88 0.50
C ILE A 149 0.91 -6.98 -0.24
N LEU A 150 0.85 -5.68 0.09
CA LEU A 150 -0.02 -4.72 -0.58
C LEU A 150 0.30 -4.61 -2.08
N THR A 151 1.58 -4.59 -2.43
CA THR A 151 2.03 -4.50 -3.82
C THR A 151 1.64 -5.73 -4.63
N THR A 152 1.74 -6.93 -4.05
CA THR A 152 1.50 -8.19 -4.78
C THR A 152 0.03 -8.62 -4.78
N THR A 153 -0.71 -8.33 -3.71
CA THR A 153 -2.07 -8.88 -3.50
C THR A 153 -3.18 -7.83 -3.43
N HIS A 154 -2.85 -6.54 -3.38
CA HIS A 154 -3.76 -5.46 -2.95
C HIS A 154 -4.30 -5.58 -1.52
N TRP A 155 -3.89 -6.57 -0.75
CA TRP A 155 -4.32 -6.67 0.63
C TRP A 155 -3.53 -5.69 1.50
N CYS A 156 -4.24 -4.77 2.15
CA CYS A 156 -3.64 -3.74 2.99
C CYS A 156 -3.88 -4.05 4.47
N LEU A 157 -2.81 -4.40 5.20
CA LEU A 157 -2.87 -4.67 6.63
C LEU A 157 -3.45 -3.49 7.42
N GLY A 158 -3.06 -2.26 7.08
CA GLY A 158 -3.57 -1.06 7.73
C GLY A 158 -5.07 -0.85 7.51
N SER A 159 -5.58 -1.06 6.29
CA SER A 159 -7.02 -0.97 6.03
C SER A 159 -7.82 -2.07 6.72
N TRP A 160 -7.24 -3.25 6.92
CA TRP A 160 -7.85 -4.31 7.71
C TRP A 160 -7.97 -3.91 9.19
N PHE A 161 -6.90 -3.42 9.81
CA PHE A 161 -6.94 -2.88 11.17
C PHE A 161 -7.93 -1.72 11.30
N TYR A 162 -7.95 -0.79 10.33
CA TYR A 162 -8.92 0.30 10.29
C TYR A 162 -10.35 -0.24 10.35
N ARG A 163 -10.68 -1.24 9.55
CA ARG A 163 -12.01 -1.86 9.58
C ARG A 163 -12.29 -2.56 10.90
N LEU A 164 -11.33 -3.25 11.50
CA LEU A 164 -11.55 -3.85 12.82
C LEU A 164 -11.87 -2.83 13.90
N ILE A 165 -11.17 -1.69 13.89
CA ILE A 165 -11.33 -0.63 14.90
C ILE A 165 -12.61 0.16 14.64
N PHE A 166 -12.86 0.58 13.40
CA PHE A 166 -13.91 1.53 13.07
C PHE A 166 -15.20 0.90 12.53
N ALA A 167 -15.18 -0.32 11.96
CA ALA A 167 -16.42 -0.99 11.54
C ALA A 167 -17.15 -1.65 12.72
N HIS A 168 -16.44 -2.10 13.76
CA HIS A 168 -17.08 -2.52 15.02
C HIS A 168 -17.77 -1.36 15.74
N ALA A 169 -17.30 -0.13 15.56
CA ALA A 169 -17.90 1.07 16.17
C ALA A 169 -19.21 1.50 15.48
N ALA A 170 -19.43 1.11 14.22
CA ALA A 170 -20.67 1.41 13.49
C ALA A 170 -21.78 0.36 13.67
N ALA A 171 -21.47 -0.78 14.30
CA ALA A 171 -22.40 -1.87 14.59
C ALA A 171 -22.87 -1.90 16.07
N ARG A 172 -22.52 -0.87 16.84
CA ARG A 172 -23.03 -0.61 18.20
C ARG A 172 -23.89 0.64 18.18
#